data_AF-A0A7G7SV12-F1
#
_entry.id   AF-A0A7G7SV12-F1
#
_cell.length_a   1.000
_cell.length_b   1.000
_cell.length_c   1.000
_cell.angle_alpha   90.00
_cell.angle_beta   90.00
_cell.angle_gamma   90.00
#
_symmetry.space_group_name_H-M   'P 1'
#
loop_
_entity.id
_entity.type
_entity.pdbx_description
1 polymer ?
#
loop_
_entity_poly.entity_id
_entity_poly.type
_entity_poly.pdbx_seq_one_letter_code
_entity_poly.pdbx_strand_id
1 'polypeptide(L)'
;MSAHTHLHRRVQALLPDALDTRGLHRGNAGVALARSAQAALVTAADRGGALWLRLSERSREALAAHGLGFLAAALQARAALPGEAEPWRYCAWRALRGDSAWAPAGQGTQAPHGPGFVTWEAQGRARLLVLPAQAALLCRWWR
;
A
#
# COMPACT_ATOMS: atom_id res chain seq x y z
N MET A 1 20.69 10.21 -13.31
CA MET A 1 19.43 9.47 -13.10
C MET A 1 18.95 9.70 -11.67
N SER A 2 17.71 10.16 -11.50
CA SER A 2 17.26 10.93 -10.34
C SER A 2 17.00 10.07 -9.07
N ALA A 3 17.25 10.63 -7.87
CA ALA A 3 17.08 9.96 -6.57
C ALA A 3 15.70 9.29 -6.38
N HIS A 4 14.67 9.84 -7.01
CA HIS A 4 13.30 9.29 -7.03
C HIS A 4 13.20 7.88 -7.62
N THR A 5 13.99 7.56 -8.65
CA THR A 5 14.00 6.23 -9.28
C THR A 5 14.65 5.20 -8.37
N HIS A 6 15.75 5.58 -7.70
CA HIS A 6 16.41 4.73 -6.72
C HIS A 6 15.51 4.46 -5.51
N LEU A 7 14.81 5.48 -5.02
CA LEU A 7 13.87 5.36 -3.93
C LEU A 7 12.69 4.43 -4.30
N HIS A 8 12.06 4.66 -5.46
CA HIS A 8 10.99 3.80 -5.95
C HIS A 8 11.42 2.33 -6.05
N ARG A 9 12.58 2.04 -6.64
CA ARG A 9 13.11 0.67 -6.75
C ARG A 9 13.32 0.03 -5.38
N ARG A 10 13.86 0.78 -4.41
CA ARG A 10 14.08 0.28 -3.04
C ARG A 10 12.77 -0.06 -2.34
N VAL A 11 11.75 0.78 -2.46
CA VAL A 11 10.43 0.50 -1.86
C VAL A 11 9.75 -0.65 -2.59
N GLN A 12 9.91 -0.76 -3.91
CA GLN A 12 9.35 -1.87 -4.67
C GLN A 12 9.88 -3.23 -4.23
N ALA A 13 11.14 -3.31 -3.77
CA ALA A 13 11.70 -4.53 -3.18
C ALA A 13 10.94 -4.99 -1.92
N LEU A 14 10.34 -4.05 -1.19
CA LEU A 14 9.57 -4.32 0.02
C LEU A 14 8.14 -4.79 -0.26
N LEU A 15 7.65 -4.62 -1.48
CA LEU A 15 6.30 -5.03 -1.84
C LEU A 15 6.25 -6.53 -2.15
N PRO A 16 5.12 -7.19 -1.87
CA PRO A 16 4.89 -8.53 -2.40
C PRO A 16 4.89 -8.57 -3.92
N ASP A 17 5.35 -9.69 -4.48
CA ASP A 17 5.66 -9.76 -5.92
C ASP A 17 4.45 -9.53 -6.84
N ALA A 18 3.24 -9.86 -6.36
CA ALA A 18 2.00 -9.57 -7.08
C ALA A 18 1.72 -8.06 -7.27
N LEU A 19 2.30 -7.19 -6.42
CA LEU A 19 2.02 -5.76 -6.44
C LEU A 19 3.07 -5.00 -7.26
N ASP A 20 2.65 -4.59 -8.46
CA ASP A 20 3.44 -3.73 -9.33
C ASP A 20 3.07 -2.27 -9.17
N THR A 21 4.09 -1.42 -9.17
CA THR A 21 3.96 0.03 -9.06
C THR A 21 4.75 0.73 -10.16
N ARG A 22 4.22 1.85 -10.67
CA ARG A 22 4.79 2.60 -11.81
C ARG A 22 5.61 3.83 -11.39
N GLY A 23 5.83 4.01 -10.09
CA GLY A 23 6.60 5.13 -9.55
C GLY A 23 6.02 5.69 -8.25
N LEU A 24 6.64 6.77 -7.78
CA LEU A 24 6.14 7.54 -6.64
C LEU A 24 4.87 8.30 -7.04
N HIS A 25 3.91 8.38 -6.14
CA HIS A 25 2.71 9.18 -6.33
C HIS A 25 3.07 10.67 -6.22
N ARG A 26 3.01 11.41 -7.34
CA ARG A 26 3.47 12.82 -7.43
C ARG A 26 2.41 13.88 -7.12
N GLY A 27 1.14 13.47 -6.97
CA GLY A 27 0.05 14.40 -6.67
C GLY A 27 -0.16 14.51 -5.17
N ASN A 28 -0.43 15.74 -4.71
CA ASN A 28 -1.04 16.03 -3.42
C ASN A 28 -2.15 15.01 -3.22
N ALA A 29 -1.88 14.03 -2.38
CA ALA A 29 -2.73 12.90 -2.11
C ALA A 29 -4.02 13.51 -1.60
N GLY A 30 -5.03 13.69 -2.47
CA GLY A 30 -6.13 14.62 -2.24
C GLY A 30 -6.68 14.42 -0.84
N VAL A 31 -7.10 15.46 -0.12
CA VAL A 31 -7.39 15.44 1.34
C VAL A 31 -7.98 14.13 1.89
N ALA A 32 -8.82 13.43 1.11
CA ALA A 32 -9.26 12.06 1.33
C ALA A 32 -8.14 11.01 1.59
N LEU A 33 -7.09 10.96 0.78
CA LEU A 33 -5.92 10.08 0.85
C LEU A 33 -5.01 10.42 2.05
N ALA A 34 -4.93 11.70 2.45
CA ALA A 34 -4.21 12.15 3.63
C ALA A 34 -4.94 11.82 4.95
N ARG A 35 -6.26 12.04 5.01
CA ARG A 35 -7.12 11.65 6.14
C ARG A 35 -7.22 10.14 6.30
N SER A 36 -7.31 9.47 5.16
CA SER A 36 -7.06 8.05 5.01
C SER A 36 -5.72 7.72 5.68
N ALA A 37 -4.57 8.06 5.10
CA ALA A 37 -3.26 7.73 5.70
C ALA A 37 -3.21 7.99 7.21
N GLN A 38 -3.59 9.18 7.67
CA GLN A 38 -3.63 9.53 9.09
C GLN A 38 -4.38 8.49 9.93
N ALA A 39 -5.59 8.04 9.57
CA ALA A 39 -6.35 7.06 10.35
C ALA A 39 -5.73 5.64 10.41
N ALA A 40 -4.93 5.20 9.42
CA ALA A 40 -4.16 3.94 9.52
C ALA A 40 -2.79 4.14 10.14
N LEU A 41 -2.32 5.39 10.23
CA LEU A 41 -0.94 5.71 10.56
C LEU A 41 -0.81 6.38 11.94
N VAL A 42 -1.91 6.58 12.68
CA VAL A 42 -1.86 6.95 14.10
C VAL A 42 -1.39 5.75 14.91
N THR A 43 -0.11 5.44 14.83
CA THR A 43 0.68 4.91 15.94
C THR A 43 2.17 5.04 15.62
N ALA A 44 2.90 5.37 16.68
CA ALA A 44 4.35 5.39 16.86
C ALA A 44 5.14 6.62 16.35
N ALA A 45 5.75 7.27 17.34
CA ALA A 45 6.71 8.37 17.29
C ALA A 45 8.12 7.92 16.78
N ASP A 46 8.16 6.94 15.87
CA ASP A 46 9.39 6.23 15.52
C ASP A 46 10.06 6.75 14.25
N ARG A 47 11.39 6.60 14.20
CA ARG A 47 12.31 6.99 13.12
C ARG A 47 12.13 6.11 11.88
N GLY A 48 10.94 6.14 11.28
CA GLY A 48 10.56 5.40 10.09
C GLY A 48 10.34 6.28 8.85
N GLY A 49 9.94 5.67 7.75
CA GLY A 49 9.58 6.36 6.51
C GLY A 49 8.23 5.91 5.98
N ALA A 50 7.57 6.77 5.19
CA ALA A 50 6.32 6.47 4.53
C ALA A 50 6.33 7.03 3.12
N LEU A 51 5.95 6.21 2.14
CA LEU A 51 5.90 6.60 0.73
C LEU A 51 4.63 6.10 0.06
N TRP A 52 4.05 7.00 -0.72
CA TRP A 52 2.96 6.69 -1.63
C TRP A 52 3.51 6.30 -3.00
N LEU A 53 3.07 5.15 -3.48
CA LEU A 53 3.36 4.60 -4.79
C LEU A 53 2.10 4.58 -5.63
N ARG A 54 2.28 4.75 -6.94
CA ARG A 54 1.19 4.58 -7.91
C ARG A 54 1.13 3.13 -8.35
N LEU A 55 -0.01 2.48 -8.14
CA LEU A 55 -0.27 1.12 -8.62
C LEU A 55 -0.17 1.07 -10.15
N SER A 56 0.32 -0.05 -10.65
CA SER A 56 0.26 -0.36 -12.09
C SER A 56 -1.18 -0.65 -12.52
N GLU A 57 -1.47 -0.49 -13.81
CA GLU A 57 -2.80 -0.85 -14.35
C GLU A 57 -3.11 -2.32 -14.12
N ARG A 58 -2.14 -3.21 -14.40
CA ARG A 58 -2.25 -4.65 -14.17
C ARG A 58 -2.65 -4.98 -12.74
N SER A 59 -2.00 -4.38 -11.74
CA SER A 59 -2.34 -4.62 -10.34
C SER A 59 -3.72 -4.06 -9.99
N ARG A 60 -4.12 -2.92 -10.56
CA ARG A 60 -5.47 -2.36 -10.35
C ARG A 60 -6.56 -3.28 -10.92
N GLU A 61 -6.38 -3.76 -12.13
CA GLU A 61 -7.30 -4.68 -12.80
C GLU A 61 -7.42 -5.99 -12.02
N ALA A 62 -6.29 -6.57 -11.60
CA ALA A 62 -6.29 -7.80 -10.79
C ALA A 62 -6.96 -7.60 -9.42
N LEU A 63 -6.76 -6.44 -8.78
CA LEU A 63 -7.43 -6.08 -7.53
C LEU A 63 -8.94 -5.89 -7.74
N ALA A 64 -9.37 -5.33 -8.86
CA ALA A 64 -10.78 -5.17 -9.18
C ALA A 64 -11.46 -6.53 -9.47
N ALA A 65 -10.75 -7.43 -10.15
CA ALA A 65 -11.29 -8.74 -10.52
C ALA A 65 -11.29 -9.75 -9.36
N HIS A 66 -10.25 -9.77 -8.53
CA HIS A 66 -10.01 -10.84 -7.56
C HIS A 66 -9.86 -10.36 -6.11
N GLY A 67 -9.74 -9.06 -5.86
CA GLY A 67 -9.70 -8.46 -4.52
C GLY A 67 -8.65 -9.12 -3.60
N LEU A 68 -9.11 -9.60 -2.43
CA LEU A 68 -8.26 -10.31 -1.48
C LEU A 68 -7.62 -11.59 -2.05
N GLY A 69 -8.28 -12.27 -2.98
CA GLY A 69 -7.75 -13.49 -3.59
C GLY A 69 -6.44 -13.24 -4.34
N PHE A 70 -6.33 -12.10 -5.02
CA PHE A 70 -5.09 -11.68 -5.67
C PHE A 70 -3.97 -11.39 -4.66
N LEU A 71 -4.30 -10.73 -3.56
CA LEU A 71 -3.34 -10.35 -2.52
C LEU A 71 -2.88 -11.54 -1.67
N ALA A 72 -3.77 -12.51 -1.42
CA ALA A 72 -3.48 -13.70 -0.62
C ALA A 72 -2.39 -14.58 -1.24
N ALA A 73 -2.22 -14.51 -2.57
CA ALA A 73 -1.17 -15.25 -3.29
C ALA A 73 0.25 -14.69 -3.07
N ALA A 74 0.39 -13.48 -2.51
CA ALA A 74 1.68 -12.83 -2.31
C ALA A 74 1.78 -12.20 -0.92
N LEU A 75 2.32 -12.99 0.01
CA LEU A 75 2.60 -12.58 1.40
C LEU A 75 4.08 -12.29 1.65
N GLN A 76 4.97 -12.52 0.69
CA GLN A 76 6.40 -12.28 0.87
C GLN A 76 6.85 -11.13 -0.01
N ALA A 77 7.70 -10.25 0.53
CA ALA A 77 8.35 -9.20 -0.23
C ALA A 77 9.16 -9.77 -1.38
N ARG A 78 9.30 -9.00 -2.47
CA ARG A 78 10.02 -9.41 -3.67
C ARG A 78 11.50 -9.70 -3.41
N ALA A 79 12.13 -8.95 -2.51
CA ALA A 79 13.54 -9.13 -2.19
C ALA A 79 13.87 -8.72 -0.74
N ALA A 80 15.02 -9.19 -0.26
CA ALA A 80 15.61 -8.70 0.98
C ALA A 80 16.17 -7.28 0.79
N LEU A 81 16.10 -6.46 1.83
CA LEU A 81 16.85 -5.20 1.87
C LEU A 81 18.35 -5.47 2.06
N PRO A 82 19.23 -4.53 1.68
CA PRO A 82 20.64 -4.62 2.03
C PRO A 82 20.83 -4.78 3.55
N GLY A 83 21.52 -5.85 3.95
CA GLY A 83 21.77 -6.19 5.36
C GLY A 83 20.73 -7.11 6.01
N GLU A 84 19.64 -7.45 5.31
CA GLU A 84 18.68 -8.46 5.76
C GLU A 84 19.02 -9.82 5.13
N ALA A 85 18.87 -10.90 5.89
CA ALA A 85 19.13 -12.26 5.41
C ALA A 85 18.01 -12.77 4.49
N GLU A 86 16.76 -12.41 4.77
CA GLU A 86 15.58 -12.92 4.07
C GLU A 86 14.62 -11.77 3.70
N PRO A 87 13.82 -11.93 2.62
CA PRO A 87 12.75 -10.99 2.31
C PRO A 87 11.72 -10.94 3.45
N TRP A 88 11.16 -9.75 3.67
CA TRP A 88 10.10 -9.55 4.65
C TRP A 88 8.90 -10.44 4.38
N ARG A 89 8.31 -10.97 5.45
CA ARG A 89 7.09 -11.76 5.40
C ARG A 89 5.95 -10.92 5.95
N TYR A 90 4.85 -10.84 5.22
CA TYR A 90 3.64 -10.15 5.59
C TYR A 90 2.60 -11.11 6.15
N CYS A 91 1.79 -10.61 7.07
CA CYS A 91 0.60 -11.28 7.55
C CYS A 91 -0.47 -11.36 6.46
N ALA A 92 -1.52 -12.15 6.72
CA ALA A 92 -2.67 -12.22 5.83
C ALA A 92 -3.29 -10.83 5.60
N TRP A 93 -3.64 -10.55 4.35
CA TRP A 93 -4.29 -9.31 3.97
C TRP A 93 -5.70 -9.20 4.56
N ARG A 94 -6.07 -7.97 4.93
CA ARG A 94 -7.39 -7.65 5.46
C ARG A 94 -8.05 -6.58 4.60
N ALA A 95 -9.32 -6.80 4.27
CA ALA A 95 -10.14 -5.75 3.66
C ALA A 95 -10.53 -4.71 4.72
N LEU A 96 -10.45 -3.43 4.35
CA LEU A 96 -11.00 -2.32 5.12
C LEU A 96 -12.52 -2.29 4.87
N ARG A 97 -13.30 -2.23 5.95
CA ARG A 97 -14.77 -2.19 5.86
C ARG A 97 -15.25 -0.88 5.24
N GLY A 98 -16.39 -0.89 4.54
CA GLY A 98 -16.95 0.27 3.83
C GLY A 98 -17.26 1.48 4.72
N ASP A 99 -17.57 1.29 6.01
CA ASP A 99 -17.86 2.37 6.97
C ASP A 99 -16.62 3.05 7.54
N SER A 100 -15.47 2.71 7.01
CA SER A 100 -14.22 3.26 7.47
C SER A 100 -14.03 4.68 6.93
N ALA A 101 -13.28 5.50 7.67
CA ALA A 101 -12.89 6.86 7.27
C ALA A 101 -12.16 6.98 5.91
N TRP A 102 -12.02 5.85 5.20
CA TRP A 102 -11.44 5.63 3.88
C TRP A 102 -12.47 5.76 2.75
N ALA A 103 -13.78 5.74 3.06
CA ALA A 103 -14.83 6.03 2.09
C ALA A 103 -14.82 7.54 1.74
N PRO A 104 -14.83 7.92 0.46
CA PRO A 104 -14.90 9.32 0.09
C PRO A 104 -16.22 9.94 0.58
N ALA A 105 -16.13 11.06 1.29
CA ALA A 105 -17.28 11.86 1.66
C ALA A 105 -17.77 12.62 0.41
N GLY A 106 -18.62 11.98 -0.38
CA GLY A 106 -19.28 12.57 -1.55
C GLY A 106 -20.71 12.04 -1.65
N GLN A 107 -21.68 12.93 -1.43
CA GLN A 107 -23.10 12.66 -1.62
C GLN A 107 -23.41 12.41 -3.10
N GLY A 108 -24.27 11.42 -3.36
CA GLY A 108 -24.91 11.22 -4.66
C GLY A 108 -24.21 10.17 -5.54
N THR A 109 -24.94 9.10 -5.85
CA THR A 109 -24.56 7.94 -6.69
C THR A 109 -23.44 7.05 -6.14
N GLN A 110 -23.87 5.92 -5.55
CA GLN A 110 -23.01 4.77 -5.22
C GLN A 110 -22.26 4.28 -6.47
N ALA A 111 -21.05 4.78 -6.69
CA ALA A 111 -20.04 3.98 -7.35
C ALA A 111 -19.55 2.93 -6.33
N PRO A 112 -19.56 1.63 -6.66
CA PRO A 112 -19.03 0.59 -5.78
C PRO A 112 -17.51 0.70 -5.79
N HIS A 113 -16.94 1.66 -5.07
CA HIS A 113 -15.50 1.72 -4.89
C HIS A 113 -15.08 0.50 -4.06
N GLY A 114 -14.30 -0.40 -4.68
CA GLY A 114 -13.83 -1.62 -4.05
C GLY A 114 -13.05 -1.35 -2.75
N PRO A 115 -13.08 -2.29 -1.80
CA PRO A 115 -12.48 -2.10 -0.48
C PRO A 115 -10.98 -1.79 -0.58
N GLY A 116 -10.49 -0.92 0.30
CA GLY A 116 -9.05 -0.83 0.55
C GLY A 116 -8.54 -2.08 1.25
N PHE A 117 -7.24 -2.37 1.15
CA PHE A 117 -6.63 -3.55 1.75
C PHE A 117 -5.42 -3.18 2.58
N VAL A 118 -5.20 -3.88 3.69
CA VAL A 118 -4.07 -3.64 4.58
C VAL A 118 -3.38 -4.94 4.97
N THR A 119 -2.06 -4.88 5.12
CA THR A 119 -1.28 -5.91 5.79
C THR A 119 -0.13 -5.30 6.61
N TRP A 120 0.47 -6.12 7.46
CA TRP A 120 1.62 -5.79 8.30
C TRP A 120 2.72 -6.80 8.05
N GLU A 121 3.96 -6.35 8.11
CA GLU A 121 5.11 -7.26 8.18
C GLU A 121 5.05 -8.02 9.51
N ALA A 122 5.46 -9.28 9.51
CA ALA A 122 5.22 -10.24 10.60
C ALA A 122 5.90 -9.85 11.92
N GLN A 123 6.99 -9.08 11.85
CA GLN A 123 7.69 -8.54 13.02
C GLN A 123 7.22 -7.11 13.36
N GLY A 124 6.21 -6.60 12.65
CA GLY A 124 5.67 -5.26 12.85
C GLY A 124 6.57 -4.16 12.31
N ARG A 125 7.53 -4.45 11.41
CA ARG A 125 8.49 -3.46 10.88
C ARG A 125 7.97 -2.66 9.70
N ALA A 126 6.86 -3.09 9.09
CA ALA A 126 6.22 -2.37 8.01
C ALA A 126 4.72 -2.59 7.94
N ARG A 127 4.04 -1.67 7.26
CA ARG A 127 2.62 -1.72 6.94
C ARG A 127 2.41 -1.31 5.49
N LEU A 128 1.62 -2.11 4.79
CA LEU A 128 1.17 -1.80 3.45
C LEU A 128 -0.33 -1.50 3.46
N LEU A 129 -0.72 -0.46 2.75
CA LEU A 129 -2.10 -0.09 2.51
C LEU A 129 -2.31 0.08 1.01
N VAL A 130 -3.26 -0.65 0.45
CA VAL A 130 -3.63 -0.62 -0.96
C VAL A 130 -5.00 0.02 -1.10
N LEU A 131 -5.09 1.04 -1.94
CA LEU A 131 -6.30 1.80 -2.23
C LEU A 131 -6.56 1.71 -3.75
N PRO A 132 -7.24 0.66 -4.23
CA PRO A 132 -7.36 0.37 -5.67
C PRO A 132 -8.09 1.46 -6.43
N ALA A 133 -9.18 2.00 -5.86
CA ALA A 133 -9.97 3.07 -6.47
C ALA A 133 -9.16 4.36 -6.69
N GLN A 134 -8.15 4.58 -5.86
CA GLN A 134 -7.25 5.72 -5.92
C GLN A 134 -5.94 5.41 -6.65
N ALA A 135 -5.79 4.21 -7.22
CA ALA A 135 -4.55 3.74 -7.85
C ALA A 135 -3.31 3.91 -6.94
N ALA A 136 -3.50 3.79 -5.62
CA ALA A 136 -2.50 4.17 -4.64
C ALA A 136 -2.10 3.02 -3.72
N LEU A 137 -0.81 2.96 -3.38
CA LEU A 137 -0.26 2.08 -2.36
C LEU A 137 0.59 2.90 -1.41
N LEU A 138 0.32 2.81 -0.12
CA LEU A 138 1.18 3.35 0.93
C LEU A 138 2.05 2.24 1.49
N CYS A 139 3.35 2.46 1.45
CA CYS A 139 4.33 1.66 2.17
C CYS A 139 4.88 2.50 3.32
N ARG A 140 4.66 2.04 4.56
CA ARG A 140 5.29 2.61 5.75
C ARG A 140 6.17 1.56 6.40
N TRP A 141 7.33 1.98 6.89
CA TRP A 141 8.24 1.13 7.64
C TRP A 141 8.80 1.88 8.83
N TRP A 142 9.22 1.13 9.85
CA TRP A 142 9.86 1.62 11.06
C TRP A 142 11.31 1.08 11.11
N ARG A 143 12.16 1.73 11.92
CA ARG A 143 13.54 1.29 12.17
C ARG A 143 13.68 0.81 13.59
#